data_AF-A0A150FB19-F1
#
_entry.id   AF-A0A150FB19-F1
#
_cell.length_a   1.000
_cell.length_b   1.000
_cell.length_c   1.000
_cell.angle_alpha   90.00
_cell.angle_beta   90.00
_cell.angle_gamma   90.00
#
_symmetry.space_group_name_H-M   'P 1'
#
loop_
_entity.id
_entity.type
_entity.pdbx_description
1 polymer ?
#
loop_
_entity_poly.entity_id
_entity_poly.type
_entity_poly.pdbx_seq_one_letter_code
_entity_poly.pdbx_strand_id
1 'polypeptide(L)'
;MKKWLLGIGALSLSFSLAACGSDSASTDKTDSDSNKTTQQEEKDAKETESQSKSVNDKDEKAENASKKDSSDKKASDNKKKLVDVTLNRTVDGDTIKVNYKGEVKTVRYLLVDTPETKKPNSCVQPYGEDASARNKQLVNSGKLQLEFDKGDRTDKYGRMLAYVYVDGKSVQETLLKEGLARVAYAYEPNTKYLDTYKKDEQVAKDKDLKIWKKNGYATDKGFNGCVTKPKKSVSVSKPAQKSVTTHQSETHKSSSNSSTGSSSSNSTQASPSTGGTEYFANCTELRKKYPHGVPSTHPAYSSRMDRDHDNFACEKN
;
A
#
# COMPACT_ATOMS: atom_id res chain seq x y z
N MET A 1 45.11 -36.91 -4.69
CA MET A 1 44.44 -35.77 -5.36
C MET A 1 44.10 -36.12 -6.81
N LYS A 2 42.81 -36.25 -7.19
CA LYS A 2 42.24 -35.89 -8.51
C LYS A 2 40.77 -36.33 -8.64
N LYS A 3 39.94 -35.40 -9.13
CA LYS A 3 38.71 -35.57 -9.94
C LYS A 3 37.72 -36.70 -9.56
N TRP A 4 36.54 -36.30 -9.08
CA TRP A 4 35.29 -36.99 -9.42
C TRP A 4 34.57 -36.19 -10.52
N LEU A 5 33.77 -36.84 -11.37
CA LEU A 5 33.15 -36.25 -12.56
C LEU A 5 31.63 -36.14 -12.40
N LEU A 6 31.01 -35.19 -13.11
CA LEU A 6 29.56 -34.99 -13.06
C LEU A 6 28.82 -36.12 -13.79
N GLY A 7 27.75 -36.62 -13.19
CA GLY A 7 26.72 -37.40 -13.87
C GLY A 7 25.52 -36.52 -14.21
N ILE A 8 25.19 -36.41 -15.50
CA ILE A 8 23.99 -35.68 -15.96
C ILE A 8 22.87 -36.71 -16.17
N GLY A 9 21.86 -36.68 -15.30
CA GLY A 9 20.66 -37.51 -15.43
C GLY A 9 19.65 -36.90 -16.39
N ALA A 10 19.55 -37.42 -17.62
CA ALA A 10 18.49 -37.04 -18.56
C ALA A 10 17.19 -37.79 -18.20
N LEU A 11 16.18 -37.08 -17.70
CA LEU A 11 14.87 -37.64 -17.37
C LEU A 11 13.89 -37.45 -18.54
N SER A 12 13.73 -38.47 -19.37
CA SER A 12 12.76 -38.49 -20.46
C SER A 12 11.33 -38.75 -19.93
N LEU A 13 10.45 -37.75 -19.99
CA LEU A 13 9.02 -37.95 -19.73
C LEU A 13 8.30 -38.31 -21.03
N SER A 14 7.76 -39.53 -21.10
CA SER A 14 7.01 -40.01 -22.26
C SER A 14 5.62 -39.36 -22.35
N PHE A 15 5.29 -38.81 -23.52
CA PHE A 15 3.97 -38.28 -23.83
C PHE A 15 3.08 -39.43 -24.35
N SER A 16 1.97 -39.73 -23.68
CA SER A 16 0.98 -40.71 -24.14
C SER A 16 -0.31 -40.00 -24.51
N LEU A 17 -0.63 -39.95 -25.81
CA LEU A 17 -1.97 -39.58 -26.26
C LEU A 17 -2.90 -40.79 -26.18
N ALA A 18 -4.12 -40.57 -25.70
CA ALA A 18 -5.27 -41.45 -25.94
C ALA A 18 -6.37 -40.59 -26.57
N ALA A 19 -6.90 -40.99 -27.72
CA ALA A 19 -7.85 -40.20 -28.48
C ALA A 19 -8.85 -41.06 -29.27
N CYS A 20 -10.13 -40.97 -28.88
CA CYS A 20 -11.41 -41.29 -29.54
C CYS A 20 -12.49 -40.75 -28.56
N GLY A 21 -13.62 -40.14 -28.90
CA GLY A 21 -14.36 -40.04 -30.17
C GLY A 21 -15.39 -41.18 -30.29
N SER A 22 -16.70 -40.98 -30.52
CA SER A 22 -17.57 -39.77 -30.56
C SER A 22 -19.02 -40.24 -30.21
N ASP A 23 -20.16 -39.53 -30.33
CA ASP A 23 -20.57 -38.23 -30.90
C ASP A 23 -21.97 -37.80 -30.33
N SER A 24 -22.48 -36.60 -30.71
CA SER A 24 -23.92 -36.22 -30.75
C SER A 24 -24.71 -36.10 -29.41
N ALA A 25 -25.88 -35.43 -29.30
CA ALA A 25 -26.42 -34.25 -30.01
C ALA A 25 -27.61 -33.62 -29.21
N SER A 26 -27.87 -32.32 -29.44
CA SER A 26 -29.07 -31.47 -29.14
C SER A 26 -30.26 -31.95 -28.29
N THR A 27 -30.59 -31.18 -27.22
CA THR A 27 -31.89 -30.54 -26.79
C THR A 27 -31.78 -30.21 -25.29
N ASP A 28 -32.09 -29.03 -24.71
CA ASP A 28 -33.09 -27.95 -24.89
C ASP A 28 -34.26 -28.02 -23.87
N LYS A 29 -34.42 -26.91 -23.11
CA LYS A 29 -35.54 -26.46 -22.23
C LYS A 29 -35.82 -27.02 -20.81
N THR A 30 -36.21 -26.03 -19.98
CA THR A 30 -37.13 -26.00 -18.83
C THR A 30 -36.84 -26.78 -17.55
N ASP A 31 -36.47 -26.03 -16.51
CA ASP A 31 -37.33 -25.69 -15.37
C ASP A 31 -38.40 -26.73 -14.95
N SER A 32 -38.26 -27.29 -13.74
CA SER A 32 -39.19 -26.91 -12.67
C SER A 32 -38.72 -27.27 -11.25
N ASP A 33 -39.16 -26.40 -10.36
CA ASP A 33 -39.01 -26.37 -8.92
C ASP A 33 -39.65 -27.59 -8.19
N SER A 34 -39.39 -27.66 -6.89
CA SER A 34 -40.34 -28.10 -5.86
C SER A 34 -40.54 -29.59 -5.51
N ASN A 35 -39.96 -29.91 -4.34
CA ASN A 35 -40.73 -30.13 -3.09
C ASN A 35 -41.05 -31.60 -2.66
N LYS A 36 -40.17 -32.09 -1.75
CA LYS A 36 -40.53 -32.46 -0.35
C LYS A 36 -41.15 -33.85 -0.03
N THR A 37 -40.66 -34.40 1.09
CA THR A 37 -41.31 -35.36 2.03
C THR A 37 -41.37 -36.85 1.62
N THR A 38 -41.27 -37.84 2.53
CA THR A 38 -40.77 -37.98 3.94
C THR A 38 -40.96 -39.46 4.33
N GLN A 39 -40.19 -40.00 5.31
CA GLN A 39 -40.42 -41.31 5.97
C GLN A 39 -40.22 -42.55 5.04
N GLN A 40 -40.05 -43.80 5.53
CA GLN A 40 -39.99 -44.30 6.92
C GLN A 40 -38.96 -45.44 7.14
N GLU A 41 -39.02 -46.01 8.35
CA GLU A 41 -38.42 -47.22 8.95
C GLU A 41 -38.63 -48.51 8.08
N GLU A 42 -38.03 -49.69 8.29
CA GLU A 42 -37.77 -50.50 9.51
C GLU A 42 -36.46 -51.35 9.38
N LYS A 43 -35.70 -51.66 10.45
CA LYS A 43 -35.72 -52.88 11.32
C LYS A 43 -35.83 -54.21 10.53
N ASP A 44 -35.01 -55.24 10.77
CA ASP A 44 -34.90 -55.96 12.05
C ASP A 44 -33.64 -56.86 12.19
N ALA A 45 -33.28 -57.13 13.47
CA ALA A 45 -32.84 -58.40 14.11
C ALA A 45 -31.74 -59.33 13.49
N LYS A 46 -30.99 -60.18 14.25
CA LYS A 46 -31.00 -60.54 15.69
C LYS A 46 -29.63 -61.04 16.23
N GLU A 47 -29.44 -60.88 17.55
CA GLU A 47 -28.69 -61.66 18.59
C GLU A 47 -28.30 -63.13 18.26
N THR A 48 -27.33 -63.83 18.88
CA THR A 48 -26.31 -63.63 19.98
C THR A 48 -25.18 -64.71 19.83
N GLU A 49 -24.26 -65.16 20.74
CA GLU A 49 -23.91 -65.02 22.18
C GLU A 49 -22.41 -65.43 22.37
N SER A 50 -21.55 -64.68 23.10
CA SER A 50 -21.10 -64.86 24.51
C SER A 50 -19.97 -65.86 24.87
N GLN A 51 -18.98 -65.35 25.64
CA GLN A 51 -18.19 -66.02 26.71
C GLN A 51 -17.14 -67.11 26.34
N SER A 52 -16.03 -67.32 27.08
CA SER A 52 -15.38 -66.58 28.19
C SER A 52 -13.91 -67.03 28.45
N LYS A 53 -13.17 -66.25 29.28
CA LYS A 53 -11.98 -66.63 30.10
C LYS A 53 -10.67 -67.08 29.39
N SER A 54 -9.48 -67.12 30.02
CA SER A 54 -8.73 -66.26 31.00
C SER A 54 -7.53 -67.06 31.57
N VAL A 55 -6.34 -66.47 31.76
CA VAL A 55 -5.33 -66.79 32.82
C VAL A 55 -4.08 -65.89 32.66
N ASN A 56 -3.33 -65.64 33.74
CA ASN A 56 -2.13 -64.79 33.81
C ASN A 56 -0.84 -65.60 34.13
N ASP A 57 0.34 -65.03 33.83
CA ASP A 57 1.46 -64.82 34.79
C ASP A 57 2.54 -63.88 34.17
N LYS A 58 3.04 -62.86 34.91
CA LYS A 58 4.35 -62.75 35.64
C LYS A 58 5.62 -62.96 34.78
N ASP A 59 6.75 -62.25 34.92
CA ASP A 59 7.20 -61.01 35.63
C ASP A 59 8.60 -60.61 35.05
N GLU A 60 9.37 -59.56 35.41
CA GLU A 60 9.31 -58.52 36.46
C GLU A 60 9.93 -57.17 35.97
N LYS A 61 9.62 -56.07 36.69
CA LYS A 61 10.45 -54.90 37.10
C LYS A 61 11.81 -54.56 36.42
N ALA A 62 11.96 -53.28 36.04
CA ALA A 62 13.08 -52.41 36.46
C ALA A 62 12.79 -50.91 36.18
N GLU A 63 13.39 -50.02 36.99
CA GLU A 63 13.22 -48.55 36.93
C GLU A 63 14.37 -47.86 36.16
N ASN A 64 14.11 -46.70 35.51
CA ASN A 64 14.51 -45.39 36.06
C ASN A 64 13.82 -44.23 35.28
N ALA A 65 13.77 -43.05 35.88
CA ALA A 65 12.96 -41.91 35.44
C ALA A 65 13.78 -40.73 34.89
N SER A 66 13.03 -39.70 34.47
CA SER A 66 13.45 -38.29 34.37
C SER A 66 14.52 -37.90 33.34
N LYS A 67 14.06 -37.68 32.09
CA LYS A 67 14.45 -36.48 31.31
C LYS A 67 13.23 -35.87 30.62
N LYS A 68 12.40 -35.17 31.41
CA LYS A 68 11.38 -34.22 30.90
C LYS A 68 11.80 -32.81 31.28
N ASP A 69 12.65 -32.19 30.46
CA ASP A 69 13.14 -30.83 30.70
C ASP A 69 13.17 -29.98 29.42
N SER A 70 12.75 -28.73 29.55
CA SER A 70 13.04 -27.56 28.73
C SER A 70 12.93 -27.65 27.19
N SER A 71 11.69 -27.73 26.69
CA SER A 71 11.29 -27.06 25.42
C SER A 71 10.38 -25.85 25.66
N ASP A 72 9.43 -25.96 26.59
CA ASP A 72 8.26 -25.07 26.67
C ASP A 72 8.48 -23.83 27.55
N LYS A 73 9.53 -23.05 27.27
CA LYS A 73 9.77 -21.79 28.01
C LYS A 73 10.31 -20.61 27.20
N LYS A 74 9.86 -20.45 25.94
CA LYS A 74 10.08 -19.22 25.16
C LYS A 74 8.87 -18.79 24.30
N ALA A 75 7.66 -18.97 24.81
CA ALA A 75 6.40 -18.68 24.08
C ALA A 75 5.42 -17.74 24.82
N SER A 76 5.81 -17.10 25.93
CA SER A 76 4.86 -16.43 26.85
C SER A 76 4.68 -14.91 26.66
N ASP A 77 5.64 -14.20 26.04
CA ASP A 77 5.72 -12.73 26.17
C ASP A 77 5.15 -11.92 25.00
N ASN A 78 4.71 -12.57 23.91
CA ASN A 78 4.38 -11.90 22.65
C ASN A 78 2.88 -11.92 22.28
N LYS A 79 1.99 -12.07 23.27
CA LYS A 79 0.54 -11.95 23.06
C LYS A 79 0.17 -10.48 22.83
N LYS A 80 -0.21 -10.14 21.59
CA LYS A 80 -0.61 -8.77 21.19
C LYS A 80 -1.73 -8.24 22.09
N LYS A 81 -1.56 -7.02 22.61
CA LYS A 81 -2.56 -6.35 23.46
C LYS A 81 -3.57 -5.59 22.58
N LEU A 82 -4.37 -6.36 21.86
CA LEU A 82 -5.40 -5.86 20.94
C LEU A 82 -6.58 -5.28 21.73
N VAL A 83 -7.11 -4.14 21.26
CA VAL A 83 -8.29 -3.47 21.79
C VAL A 83 -9.32 -3.31 20.67
N ASP A 84 -10.52 -3.83 20.90
CA ASP A 84 -11.62 -3.78 19.93
C ASP A 84 -12.15 -2.35 19.74
N VAL A 85 -12.44 -1.98 18.49
CA VAL A 85 -13.02 -0.68 18.13
C VAL A 85 -14.01 -0.85 16.97
N THR A 86 -14.94 0.10 16.81
CA THR A 86 -15.78 0.16 15.60
C THR A 86 -15.30 1.28 14.68
N LEU A 87 -15.27 1.02 13.37
CA LEU A 87 -14.93 2.04 12.39
C LEU A 87 -15.99 3.15 12.38
N ASN A 88 -15.55 4.41 12.41
CA ASN A 88 -16.41 5.57 12.20
C ASN A 88 -16.36 6.01 10.73
N ARG A 89 -15.15 6.16 10.17
CA ARG A 89 -14.87 6.30 8.73
C ARG A 89 -13.37 6.20 8.43
N THR A 90 -12.99 5.99 7.18
CA THR A 90 -11.62 6.26 6.73
C THR A 90 -11.37 7.76 6.53
N VAL A 91 -10.11 8.15 6.43
CA VAL A 91 -9.66 9.49 6.02
C VAL A 91 -8.82 9.38 4.75
N ASP A 92 -7.81 8.51 4.76
CA ASP A 92 -6.82 8.29 3.70
C ASP A 92 -6.20 6.89 3.84
N GLY A 93 -4.98 6.67 3.33
CA GLY A 93 -4.29 5.37 3.34
C GLY A 93 -3.72 4.92 4.70
N ASP A 94 -3.47 5.85 5.63
CA ASP A 94 -2.84 5.55 6.93
C ASP A 94 -3.56 6.20 8.14
N THR A 95 -4.66 6.92 7.89
CA THR A 95 -5.48 7.58 8.90
C THR A 95 -6.95 7.15 8.79
N ILE A 96 -7.52 6.79 9.94
CA ILE A 96 -8.95 6.46 10.09
C ILE A 96 -9.55 7.21 11.29
N LYS A 97 -10.88 7.21 11.38
CA LYS A 97 -11.62 7.53 12.59
C LYS A 97 -12.33 6.28 13.10
N VAL A 98 -12.29 6.06 14.41
CA VAL A 98 -12.94 4.95 15.10
C VAL A 98 -13.72 5.47 16.30
N ASN A 99 -14.73 4.72 16.75
CA ASN A 99 -15.35 4.95 18.04
C ASN A 99 -14.54 4.16 19.08
N TYR A 100 -13.90 4.86 20.03
CA TYR A 100 -13.06 4.29 21.07
C TYR A 100 -13.48 4.87 22.43
N LYS A 101 -13.89 3.98 23.35
CA LYS A 101 -14.43 4.35 24.67
C LYS A 101 -15.59 5.37 24.62
N GLY A 102 -16.46 5.27 23.61
CA GLY A 102 -17.61 6.16 23.42
C GLY A 102 -17.32 7.43 22.61
N GLU A 103 -16.05 7.76 22.35
CA GLU A 103 -15.67 8.97 21.59
C GLU A 103 -15.17 8.64 20.18
N VAL A 104 -15.40 9.55 19.22
CA VAL A 104 -14.82 9.46 17.89
C VAL A 104 -13.37 9.96 17.92
N LYS A 105 -12.40 9.04 17.82
CA LYS A 105 -10.96 9.36 17.81
C LYS A 105 -10.37 9.16 16.41
N THR A 106 -9.47 10.05 16.01
CA THR A 106 -8.62 9.88 14.82
C THR A 106 -7.43 8.99 15.17
N VAL A 107 -7.13 7.98 14.36
CA VAL A 107 -5.98 7.07 14.52
C VAL A 107 -5.05 7.27 13.33
N ARG A 108 -3.77 7.54 13.59
CA ARG A 108 -2.69 7.49 12.59
C ARG A 108 -1.90 6.20 12.78
N TYR A 109 -1.67 5.47 11.70
CA TYR A 109 -0.94 4.20 11.74
C TYR A 109 0.53 4.44 12.08
N LEU A 110 1.07 3.65 13.01
CA LEU A 110 2.49 3.66 13.35
C LEU A 110 3.37 3.12 12.21
N LEU A 111 4.61 3.59 12.14
CA LEU A 111 5.69 3.10 11.28
C LEU A 111 5.47 3.14 9.75
N VAL A 112 4.36 3.68 9.26
CA VAL A 112 4.03 3.75 7.82
C VAL A 112 3.72 5.17 7.35
N ASP A 113 3.85 5.41 6.04
CA ASP A 113 3.38 6.63 5.37
C ASP A 113 2.84 6.28 3.97
N THR A 114 1.70 6.88 3.61
CA THR A 114 0.99 6.65 2.33
C THR A 114 0.90 7.92 1.51
N PRO A 115 0.79 7.86 0.16
CA PRO A 115 0.77 9.06 -0.64
C PRO A 115 -0.44 9.94 -0.38
N GLU A 116 -0.20 11.24 -0.27
CA GLU A 116 -1.18 12.21 0.22
C GLU A 116 -2.36 12.42 -0.75
N THR A 117 -3.56 12.64 -0.20
CA THR A 117 -4.80 12.85 -0.98
C THR A 117 -5.72 13.95 -0.46
N LYS A 118 -5.65 14.32 0.84
CA LYS A 118 -6.61 15.23 1.50
C LYS A 118 -5.96 16.46 2.15
N LYS A 119 -4.63 16.54 2.27
CA LYS A 119 -3.90 17.69 2.84
C LYS A 119 -4.26 19.02 2.13
N PRO A 120 -4.70 20.04 2.88
CA PRO A 120 -4.96 21.38 2.34
C PRO A 120 -3.75 21.94 1.61
N ASN A 121 -4.00 22.66 0.50
CA ASN A 121 -3.00 23.29 -0.36
C ASN A 121 -1.93 22.32 -0.92
N SER A 122 -2.22 21.01 -0.95
CA SER A 122 -1.39 20.00 -1.59
C SER A 122 -2.12 19.34 -2.75
N CYS A 123 -1.37 18.65 -3.61
CA CYS A 123 -1.92 17.88 -4.70
C CYS A 123 -2.25 16.44 -4.25
N VAL A 124 -3.17 15.79 -4.98
CA VAL A 124 -3.30 14.33 -4.87
C VAL A 124 -2.03 13.70 -5.45
N GLN A 125 -1.37 12.86 -4.67
CA GLN A 125 -0.14 12.18 -5.08
C GLN A 125 -0.45 10.85 -5.79
N PRO A 126 0.41 10.40 -6.71
CA PRO A 126 0.29 9.07 -7.34
C PRO A 126 0.07 7.96 -6.31
N TYR A 127 -0.80 7.00 -6.61
CA TYR A 127 -1.19 5.89 -5.71
C TYR A 127 -1.82 6.29 -4.37
N GLY A 128 -2.06 7.57 -4.07
CA GLY A 128 -2.69 7.98 -2.81
C GLY A 128 -4.14 7.51 -2.70
N GLU A 129 -4.92 7.65 -3.78
CA GLU A 129 -6.30 7.14 -3.80
C GLU A 129 -6.33 5.60 -3.91
N ASP A 130 -5.29 4.94 -4.47
CA ASP A 130 -5.14 3.47 -4.36
C ASP A 130 -4.95 3.04 -2.90
N ALA A 131 -4.05 3.69 -2.16
CA ALA A 131 -3.76 3.40 -0.75
C ALA A 131 -5.00 3.68 0.13
N SER A 132 -5.67 4.81 -0.09
CA SER A 132 -6.94 5.17 0.56
C SER A 132 -8.06 4.16 0.30
N ALA A 133 -8.24 3.75 -0.97
CA ALA A 133 -9.22 2.73 -1.33
C ALA A 133 -8.91 1.35 -0.74
N ARG A 134 -7.64 0.93 -0.75
CA ARG A 134 -7.20 -0.35 -0.18
C ARG A 134 -7.31 -0.36 1.34
N ASN A 135 -6.90 0.71 2.02
CA ASN A 135 -7.09 0.87 3.46
C ASN A 135 -8.59 0.77 3.80
N LYS A 136 -9.46 1.48 3.07
CA LYS A 136 -10.92 1.39 3.22
C LYS A 136 -11.44 -0.03 3.02
N GLN A 137 -10.99 -0.75 2.00
CA GLN A 137 -11.38 -2.15 1.79
C GLN A 137 -11.01 -3.02 2.99
N LEU A 138 -9.78 -2.89 3.50
CA LEU A 138 -9.28 -3.67 4.64
C LEU A 138 -10.06 -3.35 5.92
N VAL A 139 -10.17 -2.09 6.35
CA VAL A 139 -10.82 -1.76 7.65
C VAL A 139 -12.34 -1.93 7.68
N ASN A 140 -12.97 -2.24 6.54
CA ASN A 140 -14.40 -2.61 6.47
C ASN A 140 -14.62 -4.13 6.30
N SER A 141 -13.58 -4.96 6.19
CA SER A 141 -13.74 -6.39 5.84
C SER A 141 -13.98 -7.33 7.02
N GLY A 142 -13.91 -6.86 8.28
CA GLY A 142 -13.99 -7.72 9.46
C GLY A 142 -13.81 -6.98 10.78
N LYS A 143 -13.42 -7.70 11.84
CA LYS A 143 -13.29 -7.16 13.20
C LYS A 143 -12.07 -6.25 13.32
N LEU A 144 -12.31 -4.94 13.41
CA LEU A 144 -11.27 -3.92 13.58
C LEU A 144 -10.73 -3.86 15.02
N GLN A 145 -9.41 -3.89 15.16
CA GLN A 145 -8.71 -3.85 16.46
C GLN A 145 -7.46 -2.96 16.38
N LEU A 146 -7.12 -2.31 17.50
CA LEU A 146 -5.92 -1.49 17.67
C LEU A 146 -4.91 -2.16 18.61
N GLU A 147 -3.62 -2.02 18.33
CA GLU A 147 -2.53 -2.33 19.27
C GLU A 147 -1.71 -1.06 19.53
N PHE A 148 -1.58 -0.68 20.79
CA PHE A 148 -0.71 0.42 21.20
C PHE A 148 0.71 -0.10 21.46
N ASP A 149 1.71 0.68 21.08
CA ASP A 149 3.11 0.40 21.40
C ASP A 149 3.48 0.88 22.82
N LYS A 150 4.75 0.73 23.21
CA LYS A 150 5.27 1.03 24.56
C LYS A 150 5.43 2.53 24.89
N GLY A 151 5.36 3.43 23.92
CA GLY A 151 5.50 4.87 24.11
C GLY A 151 4.19 5.66 24.05
N ASP A 152 4.30 6.92 23.62
CA ASP A 152 3.16 7.82 23.52
C ASP A 152 2.08 7.28 22.58
N ARG A 153 0.85 7.28 23.08
CA ARG A 153 -0.34 6.80 22.36
C ARG A 153 -1.01 7.86 21.51
N THR A 154 -0.47 9.08 21.48
CA THR A 154 -1.05 10.24 20.81
C THR A 154 0.06 11.12 20.25
N ASP A 155 -0.12 11.65 19.04
CA ASP A 155 0.81 12.64 18.48
C ASP A 155 0.48 14.08 18.90
N LYS A 156 1.35 15.03 18.53
CA LYS A 156 1.17 16.47 18.77
C LYS A 156 -0.07 17.11 18.10
N TYR A 157 -0.82 16.35 17.30
CA TYR A 157 -2.07 16.77 16.66
C TYR A 157 -3.30 16.12 17.31
N GLY A 158 -3.14 15.39 18.42
CA GLY A 158 -4.22 14.68 19.09
C GLY A 158 -4.69 13.40 18.39
N ARG A 159 -3.94 12.90 17.39
CA ARG A 159 -4.25 11.63 16.72
C ARG A 159 -3.68 10.48 17.53
N MET A 160 -4.47 9.45 17.78
CA MET A 160 -4.00 8.23 18.43
C MET A 160 -3.00 7.48 17.54
N LEU A 161 -1.92 6.99 18.14
CA LEU A 161 -0.87 6.21 17.48
C LEU A 161 -1.07 4.72 17.79
N ALA A 162 -1.29 3.92 16.75
CA ALA A 162 -1.53 2.48 16.90
C ALA A 162 -1.06 1.66 15.68
N TYR A 163 -0.88 0.37 15.90
CA TYR A 163 -0.94 -0.64 14.83
C TYR A 163 -2.38 -1.11 14.68
N VAL A 164 -2.81 -1.39 13.44
CA VAL A 164 -4.20 -1.65 13.11
C VAL A 164 -4.36 -3.03 12.49
N TYR A 165 -5.35 -3.76 12.99
CA TYR A 165 -5.63 -5.15 12.66
C TYR A 165 -7.08 -5.34 12.25
N VAL A 166 -7.30 -6.27 11.32
CA VAL A 166 -8.62 -6.76 10.94
C VAL A 166 -8.57 -8.29 10.99
N ASP A 167 -9.40 -8.89 11.83
CA ASP A 167 -9.39 -10.34 12.12
C ASP A 167 -7.98 -10.87 12.45
N GLY A 168 -7.22 -10.09 13.24
CA GLY A 168 -5.84 -10.38 13.62
C GLY A 168 -4.76 -10.13 12.56
N LYS A 169 -5.12 -9.84 11.31
CA LYS A 169 -4.19 -9.54 10.20
C LYS A 169 -3.82 -8.05 10.20
N SER A 170 -2.54 -7.71 10.04
CA SER A 170 -2.11 -6.30 10.05
C SER A 170 -2.44 -5.59 8.73
N VAL A 171 -3.10 -4.43 8.85
CA VAL A 171 -3.40 -3.54 7.72
C VAL A 171 -2.09 -2.93 7.17
N GLN A 172 -1.18 -2.50 8.04
CA GLN A 172 0.10 -1.90 7.67
C GLN A 172 1.00 -2.87 6.92
N GLU A 173 1.15 -4.12 7.40
CA GLU A 173 1.89 -5.15 6.68
C GLU A 173 1.35 -5.36 5.26
N THR A 174 0.03 -5.34 5.09
CA THR A 174 -0.63 -5.55 3.80
C THR A 174 -0.36 -4.37 2.85
N LEU A 175 -0.50 -3.13 3.33
CA LEU A 175 -0.19 -1.92 2.55
C LEU A 175 1.29 -1.83 2.14
N LEU A 176 2.21 -2.27 3.02
CA LEU A 176 3.64 -2.35 2.72
C LEU A 176 3.93 -3.43 1.67
N LYS A 177 3.46 -4.67 1.88
CA LYS A 177 3.63 -5.81 0.95
C LYS A 177 3.05 -5.55 -0.44
N GLU A 178 2.04 -4.69 -0.57
CA GLU A 178 1.41 -4.27 -1.83
C GLU A 178 2.04 -3.01 -2.46
N GLY A 179 3.03 -2.39 -1.81
CA GLY A 179 3.70 -1.18 -2.30
C GLY A 179 2.83 0.09 -2.22
N LEU A 180 1.82 0.12 -1.37
CA LEU A 180 0.92 1.26 -1.17
C LEU A 180 1.33 2.15 0.01
N ALA A 181 2.21 1.66 0.87
CA ALA A 181 2.86 2.40 1.95
C ALA A 181 4.39 2.24 1.89
N ARG A 182 5.10 3.20 2.46
CA ARG A 182 6.53 3.11 2.82
C ARG A 182 6.69 3.02 4.34
N VAL A 183 7.88 2.64 4.81
CA VAL A 183 8.27 2.77 6.22
C VAL A 183 8.66 4.22 6.51
N ALA A 184 8.13 4.77 7.60
CA ALA A 184 8.32 6.17 8.01
C ALA A 184 8.13 6.33 9.52
N TYR A 185 8.51 7.51 10.06
CA TYR A 185 8.20 7.92 11.43
C TYR A 185 8.60 6.90 12.53
N ALA A 186 9.73 6.22 12.32
CA ALA A 186 10.31 5.25 13.23
C ALA A 186 11.01 5.95 14.42
N TYR A 187 10.20 6.56 15.29
CA TYR A 187 10.66 7.23 16.50
C TYR A 187 10.59 6.29 17.70
N GLU A 188 11.67 6.19 18.46
CA GLU A 188 11.64 5.45 19.71
C GLU A 188 10.71 6.13 20.74
N PRO A 189 10.02 5.34 21.59
CA PRO A 189 10.12 3.89 21.71
C PRO A 189 9.05 3.13 20.85
N ASN A 190 8.34 3.80 19.94
CA ASN A 190 7.24 3.23 19.16
C ASN A 190 7.72 2.48 17.90
N THR A 191 8.57 1.46 18.09
CA THR A 191 9.29 0.76 17.01
C THR A 191 9.01 -0.75 16.92
N LYS A 192 8.00 -1.28 17.64
CA LYS A 192 7.76 -2.74 17.82
C LYS A 192 7.83 -3.61 16.56
N TYR A 193 7.32 -3.15 15.42
CA TYR A 193 7.27 -3.93 14.18
C TYR A 193 8.22 -3.44 13.08
N LEU A 194 9.17 -2.55 13.40
CA LEU A 194 10.03 -1.87 12.43
C LEU A 194 10.78 -2.82 11.49
N ASP A 195 11.38 -3.89 12.02
CA ASP A 195 12.16 -4.84 11.21
C ASP A 195 11.31 -5.85 10.43
N THR A 196 10.03 -6.01 10.80
CA THR A 196 9.04 -6.70 9.95
C THR A 196 8.64 -5.79 8.80
N TYR A 197 8.31 -4.53 9.11
CA TYR A 197 7.82 -3.56 8.13
C TYR A 197 8.87 -3.19 7.08
N LYS A 198 10.17 -3.14 7.45
CA LYS A 198 11.28 -3.03 6.49
C LYS A 198 11.34 -4.20 5.50
N LYS A 199 11.09 -5.44 5.95
CA LYS A 199 11.10 -6.64 5.08
C LYS A 199 9.89 -6.64 4.16
N ASP A 200 8.73 -6.26 4.68
CA ASP A 200 7.49 -6.13 3.91
C ASP A 200 7.58 -5.05 2.83
N GLU A 201 8.21 -3.91 3.15
CA GLU A 201 8.53 -2.86 2.18
C GLU A 201 9.51 -3.37 1.10
N GLN A 202 10.52 -4.15 1.49
CA GLN A 202 11.48 -4.72 0.55
C GLN A 202 10.81 -5.69 -0.43
N VAL A 203 9.86 -6.52 0.01
CA VAL A 203 9.06 -7.40 -0.87
C VAL A 203 8.30 -6.61 -1.96
N ALA A 204 7.94 -5.35 -1.70
CA ALA A 204 7.29 -4.48 -2.68
C ALA A 204 8.29 -3.72 -3.58
N LYS A 205 9.50 -3.41 -3.06
CA LYS A 205 10.61 -2.87 -3.86
C LYS A 205 11.14 -3.88 -4.86
N ASP A 206 11.42 -5.11 -4.43
CA ASP A 206 11.97 -6.21 -5.24
C ASP A 206 11.04 -6.66 -6.39
N LYS A 207 9.80 -6.15 -6.42
CA LYS A 207 8.75 -6.47 -7.39
C LYS A 207 8.23 -5.24 -8.14
N ASP A 208 8.87 -4.07 -7.99
CA ASP A 208 8.41 -2.78 -8.53
C ASP A 208 6.90 -2.55 -8.33
N LEU A 209 6.41 -2.68 -7.09
CA LEU A 209 4.98 -2.51 -6.79
C LEU A 209 4.62 -1.05 -6.52
N LYS A 210 3.56 -0.59 -7.20
CA LYS A 210 2.86 0.69 -6.95
C LYS A 210 3.85 1.85 -6.75
N ILE A 211 4.06 2.36 -5.53
CA ILE A 211 4.96 3.51 -5.27
C ILE A 211 6.41 3.25 -5.73
N TRP A 212 6.87 2.00 -5.78
CA TRP A 212 8.23 1.65 -6.19
C TRP A 212 8.44 1.65 -7.71
N LYS A 213 7.36 1.61 -8.52
CA LYS A 213 7.43 1.59 -10.01
C LYS A 213 8.15 2.77 -10.64
N LYS A 214 8.26 3.89 -9.93
CA LYS A 214 8.92 5.09 -10.42
C LYS A 214 10.08 5.43 -9.49
N ASN A 215 11.30 5.25 -9.99
CA ASN A 215 12.50 5.65 -9.27
C ASN A 215 12.41 7.15 -8.87
N GLY A 216 12.83 7.47 -7.65
CA GLY A 216 12.70 8.80 -7.05
C GLY A 216 11.27 9.23 -6.69
N TYR A 217 10.26 8.37 -6.80
CA TYR A 217 8.90 8.70 -6.37
C TYR A 217 8.73 8.62 -4.85
N ALA A 218 8.95 7.45 -4.25
CA ALA A 218 9.03 7.29 -2.80
C ALA A 218 10.47 7.55 -2.32
N THR A 219 10.60 8.27 -1.20
CA THR A 219 11.89 8.72 -0.63
C THR A 219 11.90 8.61 0.89
N ASP A 220 13.04 8.89 1.51
CA ASP A 220 13.18 9.08 2.96
C ASP A 220 12.27 10.19 3.50
N LYS A 221 12.12 11.29 2.74
CA LYS A 221 11.39 12.51 3.13
C LYS A 221 9.90 12.50 2.80
N GLY A 222 9.42 11.59 1.95
CA GLY A 222 8.01 11.49 1.55
C GLY A 222 7.85 11.00 0.11
N PHE A 223 6.89 11.58 -0.60
CA PHE A 223 6.56 11.23 -1.99
C PHE A 223 6.67 12.45 -2.93
N ASN A 224 7.19 12.23 -4.14
CA ASN A 224 7.53 13.30 -5.09
C ASN A 224 6.50 13.47 -6.23
N GLY A 225 5.98 14.69 -6.37
CA GLY A 225 5.12 15.09 -7.48
C GLY A 225 3.63 14.75 -7.30
N CYS A 226 2.87 15.00 -8.35
CA CYS A 226 1.41 15.16 -8.30
C CYS A 226 0.70 14.41 -9.43
N VAL A 227 -0.52 13.96 -9.18
CA VAL A 227 -1.48 13.58 -10.23
C VAL A 227 -2.01 14.86 -10.88
N THR A 228 -1.57 15.13 -12.11
CA THR A 228 -2.23 16.13 -12.96
C THR A 228 -3.61 15.60 -13.33
N LYS A 229 -4.65 16.08 -12.63
CA LYS A 229 -6.04 15.83 -13.04
C LYS A 229 -6.18 16.27 -14.50
N PRO A 230 -6.65 15.42 -15.43
CA PRO A 230 -6.87 15.86 -16.79
C PRO A 230 -7.86 17.02 -16.75
N LYS A 231 -7.48 18.18 -17.31
CA LYS A 231 -8.43 19.27 -17.52
C LYS A 231 -9.55 18.69 -18.38
N LYS A 232 -10.78 18.58 -17.84
CA LYS A 232 -11.95 18.41 -18.69
C LYS A 232 -11.91 19.56 -19.69
N SER A 233 -11.73 19.23 -20.97
CA SER A 233 -11.81 20.18 -22.06
C SER A 233 -13.26 20.65 -22.16
N VAL A 234 -13.59 21.69 -21.39
CA VAL A 234 -14.86 22.39 -21.51
C VAL A 234 -14.85 23.04 -22.88
N SER A 235 -15.47 22.36 -23.85
CA SER A 235 -15.68 22.85 -25.20
C SER A 235 -16.68 24.00 -25.15
N VAL A 236 -16.20 25.21 -24.84
CA VAL A 236 -17.02 26.42 -24.82
C VAL A 236 -17.45 26.74 -26.25
N SER A 237 -18.64 26.26 -26.60
CA SER A 237 -19.35 26.64 -27.81
C SER A 237 -19.69 28.12 -27.75
N LYS A 238 -18.86 28.94 -28.40
CA LYS A 238 -18.95 30.40 -28.50
C LYS A 238 -20.37 30.84 -28.95
N PRO A 239 -21.15 31.53 -28.11
CA PRO A 239 -22.36 32.20 -28.56
C PRO A 239 -22.00 33.37 -29.48
N ALA A 240 -22.75 33.56 -30.56
CA ALA A 240 -22.61 34.75 -31.40
C ALA A 240 -23.26 35.96 -30.71
N GLN A 241 -22.55 37.09 -30.65
CA GLN A 241 -23.13 38.34 -30.13
C GLN A 241 -24.10 38.94 -31.15
N LYS A 242 -25.27 39.38 -30.69
CA LYS A 242 -26.08 40.41 -31.34
C LYS A 242 -26.22 41.62 -30.41
N SER A 243 -26.27 42.80 -31.01
CA SER A 243 -26.26 44.11 -30.36
C SER A 243 -27.65 44.60 -29.95
N VAL A 244 -27.74 45.20 -28.76
CA VAL A 244 -28.74 46.24 -28.39
C VAL A 244 -28.03 47.29 -27.52
N THR A 245 -28.52 48.53 -27.51
CA THR A 245 -27.85 49.74 -27.00
C THR A 245 -28.60 50.36 -25.81
N THR A 246 -27.98 51.33 -25.10
CA THR A 246 -28.59 52.32 -24.16
C THR A 246 -29.03 51.75 -22.78
N HIS A 247 -29.06 52.48 -21.65
CA HIS A 247 -29.04 53.93 -21.35
C HIS A 247 -28.08 54.36 -20.18
N GLN A 248 -28.04 55.68 -19.95
CA GLN A 248 -27.19 56.55 -19.10
C GLN A 248 -27.14 56.32 -17.56
N SER A 249 -26.22 57.09 -16.93
CA SER A 249 -26.23 57.61 -15.54
C SER A 249 -25.92 56.62 -14.38
N GLU A 250 -25.26 56.99 -13.27
CA GLU A 250 -24.63 58.28 -12.88
C GLU A 250 -23.45 58.10 -11.87
N THR A 251 -22.90 59.23 -11.39
CA THR A 251 -21.80 59.51 -10.43
C THR A 251 -21.53 58.49 -9.28
N HIS A 252 -20.31 58.35 -8.72
CA HIS A 252 -19.50 59.39 -8.04
C HIS A 252 -17.99 59.05 -7.82
N LYS A 253 -17.12 60.10 -7.84
CA LYS A 253 -16.19 60.61 -6.77
C LYS A 253 -15.50 59.58 -5.81
N SER A 254 -14.20 59.61 -5.48
CA SER A 254 -12.97 60.33 -5.96
C SER A 254 -11.71 59.77 -5.26
N SER A 255 -10.53 60.25 -5.69
CA SER A 255 -9.22 60.29 -4.98
C SER A 255 -8.43 58.96 -4.85
N SER A 256 -7.14 58.81 -5.18
CA SER A 256 -5.95 59.67 -5.47
C SER A 256 -4.88 59.75 -4.36
N ASN A 257 -3.84 58.92 -4.50
CA ASN A 257 -2.42 59.17 -4.17
C ASN A 257 -1.61 58.00 -4.79
N SER A 258 -0.44 58.12 -5.44
CA SER A 258 0.73 58.99 -5.26
C SER A 258 1.57 58.63 -4.00
N SER A 259 2.89 58.45 -4.04
CA SER A 259 3.85 58.48 -5.17
C SER A 259 5.13 57.64 -4.91
N THR A 260 5.82 57.31 -6.02
CA THR A 260 7.26 57.01 -6.19
C THR A 260 8.18 56.64 -5.00
N GLY A 261 8.93 55.55 -5.15
CA GLY A 261 10.12 55.23 -4.35
C GLY A 261 11.03 54.21 -5.04
N SER A 262 11.82 54.65 -6.04
CA SER A 262 12.68 53.78 -6.86
C SER A 262 14.08 53.61 -6.27
N SER A 263 14.63 52.40 -6.35
CA SER A 263 16.07 52.12 -6.36
C SER A 263 16.34 50.82 -7.12
N SER A 264 17.22 50.87 -8.11
CA SER A 264 17.45 49.78 -9.07
C SER A 264 18.76 49.04 -8.84
N SER A 265 18.78 47.74 -9.12
CA SER A 265 19.97 47.08 -9.66
C SER A 265 19.57 46.07 -10.74
N ASN A 266 20.28 46.13 -11.87
CA ASN A 266 20.05 45.32 -13.07
C ASN A 266 20.77 43.97 -12.89
N SER A 267 20.23 42.81 -13.24
CA SER A 267 20.28 42.19 -14.59
C SER A 267 20.25 40.65 -14.39
N THR A 268 19.91 39.76 -15.34
CA THR A 268 19.42 39.90 -16.73
C THR A 268 18.53 38.70 -17.11
N GLN A 269 17.62 38.88 -18.07
CA GLN A 269 16.97 37.84 -18.91
C GLN A 269 16.40 36.57 -18.23
N ALA A 270 15.11 36.63 -17.89
CA ALA A 270 14.27 35.43 -17.78
C ALA A 270 13.32 35.35 -19.00
N SER A 271 13.45 34.31 -19.83
CA SER A 271 12.46 33.87 -20.85
C SER A 271 12.92 32.59 -21.57
N PRO A 272 12.01 31.76 -22.14
CA PRO A 272 10.57 31.65 -21.87
C PRO A 272 10.17 30.25 -21.37
N SER A 273 8.92 30.12 -20.92
CA SER A 273 8.31 28.81 -20.59
C SER A 273 7.98 28.02 -21.87
N THR A 274 8.71 26.94 -22.14
CA THR A 274 8.32 25.92 -23.13
C THR A 274 8.21 24.57 -22.43
N GLY A 275 6.98 24.10 -22.20
CA GLY A 275 6.69 22.93 -21.36
C GLY A 275 6.92 21.58 -22.05
N GLY A 276 8.18 21.19 -22.24
CA GLY A 276 8.58 19.85 -22.66
C GLY A 276 9.67 19.29 -21.75
N THR A 277 9.55 18.02 -21.34
CA THR A 277 10.64 17.31 -20.65
C THR A 277 11.69 16.92 -21.68
N GLU A 278 12.93 17.37 -21.50
CA GLU A 278 14.04 17.01 -22.37
C GLU A 278 14.82 15.83 -21.76
N TYR A 279 15.18 14.85 -22.58
CA TYR A 279 15.91 13.68 -22.13
C TYR A 279 17.28 13.58 -22.83
N PHE A 280 18.33 13.40 -22.04
CA PHE A 280 19.70 13.22 -22.50
C PHE A 280 20.22 11.87 -22.02
N ALA A 281 20.91 11.14 -22.90
CA ALA A 281 21.39 9.79 -22.59
C ALA A 281 22.50 9.76 -21.52
N ASN A 282 23.26 10.85 -21.38
CA ASN A 282 24.35 11.03 -20.44
C ASN A 282 24.76 12.53 -20.35
N CYS A 283 25.66 12.84 -19.41
CA CYS A 283 26.15 14.21 -19.22
C CYS A 283 26.98 14.78 -20.37
N THR A 284 27.56 13.96 -21.25
CA THR A 284 28.28 14.46 -22.44
C THR A 284 27.29 15.06 -23.43
N GLU A 285 26.14 14.41 -23.66
CA GLU A 285 25.09 14.96 -24.51
C GLU A 285 24.40 16.17 -23.87
N LEU A 286 24.12 16.12 -22.57
CA LEU A 286 23.51 17.25 -21.86
C LEU A 286 24.39 18.50 -21.91
N ARG A 287 25.71 18.37 -21.66
CA ARG A 287 26.65 19.50 -21.67
C ARG A 287 26.90 20.11 -23.06
N LYS A 288 26.51 19.47 -24.17
CA LYS A 288 26.49 20.12 -25.50
C LYS A 288 25.46 21.27 -25.57
N LYS A 289 24.38 21.18 -24.80
CA LYS A 289 23.31 22.20 -24.74
C LYS A 289 23.36 23.04 -23.46
N TYR A 290 23.80 22.46 -22.36
CA TYR A 290 23.89 23.10 -21.04
C TYR A 290 25.30 22.90 -20.45
N PRO A 291 26.32 23.69 -20.88
CA PRO A 291 27.73 23.41 -20.60
C PRO A 291 28.13 23.30 -19.12
N HIS A 292 27.36 23.93 -18.24
CA HIS A 292 27.58 23.94 -16.79
C HIS A 292 26.78 22.87 -16.03
N GLY A 293 25.96 22.05 -16.71
CA GLY A 293 24.94 21.21 -16.08
C GLY A 293 23.60 21.94 -15.93
N VAL A 294 22.65 21.34 -15.19
CA VAL A 294 21.31 21.88 -14.96
C VAL A 294 20.77 21.59 -13.53
N PRO A 295 20.14 22.57 -12.85
CA PRO A 295 19.53 22.36 -11.53
C PRO A 295 18.25 21.51 -11.60
N SER A 296 17.84 20.95 -10.46
CA SER A 296 16.66 20.08 -10.32
C SER A 296 15.31 20.65 -10.78
N THR A 297 15.21 21.97 -10.91
CA THR A 297 14.04 22.69 -11.44
C THR A 297 13.99 22.73 -12.97
N HIS A 298 15.06 22.33 -13.67
CA HIS A 298 15.19 22.45 -15.11
C HIS A 298 14.61 21.24 -15.87
N PRO A 299 13.92 21.39 -17.01
CA PRO A 299 13.25 20.28 -17.71
C PRO A 299 14.15 19.16 -18.24
N ALA A 300 15.47 19.36 -18.25
CA ALA A 300 16.48 18.37 -18.64
C ALA A 300 17.12 17.61 -17.46
N TYR A 301 16.70 17.89 -16.22
CA TYR A 301 17.29 17.29 -15.02
C TYR A 301 17.02 15.78 -14.92
N SER A 302 18.02 15.04 -14.44
CA SER A 302 17.88 13.63 -14.07
C SER A 302 18.76 13.30 -12.87
N SER A 303 18.18 12.68 -11.83
CA SER A 303 18.93 12.21 -10.65
C SER A 303 19.89 11.04 -10.95
N ARG A 304 19.89 10.48 -12.17
CA ARG A 304 20.94 9.56 -12.64
C ARG A 304 22.19 10.29 -13.16
N MET A 305 22.14 11.61 -13.23
CA MET A 305 23.17 12.49 -13.78
C MET A 305 23.61 13.58 -12.79
N ASP A 306 22.86 13.79 -11.72
CA ASP A 306 23.35 14.30 -10.44
C ASP A 306 24.14 13.16 -9.75
N ARG A 307 25.41 13.40 -9.41
CA ARG A 307 26.33 12.36 -8.92
C ARG A 307 26.51 12.43 -7.41
N ASP A 308 26.61 13.64 -6.87
CA ASP A 308 26.89 13.97 -5.48
C ASP A 308 25.63 14.37 -4.69
N HIS A 309 24.47 14.41 -5.38
CA HIS A 309 23.13 14.57 -4.84
C HIS A 309 22.87 15.98 -4.25
N ASP A 310 23.54 16.98 -4.81
CA ASP A 310 23.38 18.40 -4.47
C ASP A 310 22.10 19.03 -5.09
N ASN A 311 21.42 18.30 -5.99
CA ASN A 311 20.30 18.70 -6.84
C ASN A 311 20.70 19.42 -8.14
N PHE A 312 21.91 19.20 -8.67
CA PHE A 312 22.43 19.78 -9.90
C PHE A 312 23.02 18.70 -10.84
N ALA A 313 22.25 18.32 -11.86
CA ALA A 313 22.68 17.28 -12.80
C ALA A 313 23.81 17.78 -13.71
N CYS A 314 24.87 16.98 -13.85
CA CYS A 314 26.01 17.23 -14.72
C CYS A 314 26.78 18.53 -14.46
N GLU A 315 26.88 19.01 -13.22
CA GLU A 315 27.82 20.08 -12.87
C GLU A 315 29.28 19.73 -13.23
N LYS A 316 30.18 20.72 -13.20
CA LYS A 316 31.57 20.57 -13.64
C LYS A 316 32.53 20.98 -12.52
N ASN A 317 32.95 19.99 -11.74
CA ASN A 317 34.12 20.05 -10.86
C ASN A 317 35.42 20.28 -11.65
#